data_AF-A0A3D1ARX0-F1
#
_entry.id   AF-A0A3D1ARX0-F1
#
_cell.length_a   1.000
_cell.length_b   1.000
_cell.length_c   1.000
_cell.angle_alpha   90.00
_cell.angle_beta   90.00
_cell.angle_gamma   90.00
#
_symmetry.space_group_name_H-M   'P 1'
#
loop_
_entity.id
_entity.type
_entity.pdbx_description
1 polymer ?
#
loop_
_entity_poly.entity_id
_entity_poly.type
_entity_poly.pdbx_seq_one_letter_code
_entity_poly.pdbx_strand_id
1 'polypeptide(L)' 'MSHEIQVLLEAFEHLPVEEKRAFTEEVLRRSLPFDSGSIEDEEIGAASAALFAALDKEDAGPSAR' A
#
# COMPACT_ATOMS: atom_id res chain seq x y z
N MET A 1 -1.56 -19.39 -3.23
CA MET A 1 -0.44 -18.77 -3.96
C MET A 1 0.39 -19.88 -4.59
N SER A 2 0.91 -19.74 -5.81
CA SER A 2 1.71 -20.81 -6.41
C SER A 2 3.08 -20.92 -5.70
N HIS A 3 3.68 -22.11 -5.73
CA HIS A 3 5.00 -22.35 -5.14
C HIS A 3 6.07 -21.43 -5.74
N GLU A 4 5.98 -21.16 -7.05
CA GLU A 4 6.88 -20.24 -7.76
C GLU A 4 6.81 -18.81 -7.21
N ILE A 5 5.60 -18.32 -6.90
CA ILE A 5 5.42 -16.99 -6.30
C ILE A 5 5.99 -16.98 -4.88
N GLN A 6 5.83 -18.07 -4.11
CA GLN A 6 6.39 -18.19 -2.77
C GLN A 6 7.93 -18.06 -2.79
N VAL A 7 8.59 -18.78 -3.69
CA VAL A 7 10.05 -18.75 -3.86
C VAL A 7 10.54 -17.36 -4.28
N LEU A 8 9.81 -16.69 -5.18
CA LEU A 8 10.15 -15.34 -5.61
C LEU A 8 10.08 -14.32 -4.46
N LEU A 9 9.04 -14.39 -3.63
CA LEU A 9 8.89 -13.51 -2.48
C LEU A 9 9.97 -13.75 -1.43
N GLU A 10 10.27 -15.02 -1.15
CA GLU A 10 11.37 -15.37 -0.25
C GLU A 10 12.71 -14.84 -0.78
N ALA A 11 12.99 -14.99 -2.07
CA ALA A 11 14.21 -14.44 -2.69
C ALA A 11 14.28 -12.91 -2.59
N PHE A 12 13.16 -12.23 -2.82
CA PHE A 12 13.06 -10.78 -2.63
C PHE A 12 13.39 -10.37 -1.19
N GLU A 13 12.88 -11.10 -0.18
CA GLU A 13 13.11 -10.76 1.22
C GLU A 13 14.59 -10.83 1.66
N HIS A 14 15.41 -11.61 0.97
CA HIS A 14 16.83 -11.74 1.27
C HIS A 14 17.72 -10.72 0.54
N LEU A 15 17.16 -9.86 -0.32
CA LEU A 15 17.91 -8.81 -1.00
C LEU A 15 18.35 -7.69 -0.03
N PRO A 16 19.50 -7.03 -0.28
CA PRO A 16 19.85 -5.76 0.36
C PRO A 16 18.76 -4.71 0.17
N VAL A 17 18.65 -3.76 1.11
CA VAL A 17 17.60 -2.73 1.10
C VAL A 17 17.64 -1.89 -0.18
N GLU A 18 18.83 -1.60 -0.68
CA GLU A 18 19.07 -0.84 -1.90
C GLU A 18 18.56 -1.59 -3.14
N GLU A 19 18.77 -2.90 -3.18
CA GLU A 19 18.30 -3.77 -4.26
C GLU A 19 16.80 -4.00 -4.20
N LYS A 20 16.22 -4.15 -2.99
CA LYS A 20 14.76 -4.17 -2.80
C LYS A 20 14.12 -2.91 -3.39
N ARG A 21 14.68 -1.74 -3.11
CA ARG A 21 14.18 -0.46 -3.65
C ARG A 21 14.25 -0.44 -5.17
N ALA A 22 15.41 -0.75 -5.76
CA ALA A 22 15.58 -0.76 -7.21
C ALA A 22 14.62 -1.75 -7.90
N PHE A 23 14.41 -2.94 -7.31
CA PHE A 23 13.45 -3.92 -7.80
C PHE A 23 12.02 -3.40 -7.74
N THR A 24 11.60 -2.81 -6.60
CA THR A 24 10.26 -2.23 -6.46
C THR A 24 10.02 -1.09 -7.47
N GLU A 25 11.00 -0.22 -7.70
CA GLU A 25 10.92 0.84 -8.71
C GLU A 25 10.72 0.27 -10.13
N GLU A 26 11.43 -0.81 -10.47
CA GLU A 26 11.26 -1.51 -11.75
C GLU A 26 9.87 -2.14 -11.89
N VAL A 27 9.38 -2.78 -10.83
CA VAL A 27 8.03 -3.38 -10.80
C VAL A 27 6.98 -2.31 -10.99
N LEU A 28 7.05 -1.18 -10.28
CA LEU A 28 6.10 -0.07 -10.41
C LEU A 28 6.13 0.57 -11.79
N ARG A 29 7.30 0.62 -12.43
CA ARG A 29 7.43 1.15 -13.79
C ARG A 29 6.81 0.22 -14.85
N ARG A 30 6.85 -1.09 -14.61
CA ARG A 30 6.31 -2.12 -15.51
C ARG A 30 4.87 -2.49 -15.21
N SER A 31 4.39 -2.24 -14.00
CA SER A 31 2.98 -2.39 -13.68
C SER A 31 2.17 -1.45 -14.56
N LEU A 32 0.99 -1.91 -14.95
CA LEU A 32 0.03 -1.05 -15.63
C LEU A 32 -0.16 0.22 -14.78
N PRO A 33 -0.34 1.39 -15.42
CA PRO A 33 -0.78 2.58 -14.70
C PRO A 33 -1.94 2.18 -13.79
N PHE A 34 -1.91 2.70 -12.56
CA PHE A 34 -3.00 2.48 -11.62
C PHE A 34 -4.30 2.88 -12.33
N ASP A 35 -5.17 1.90 -12.61
CA ASP A 35 -6.43 2.08 -13.34
C ASP A 35 -7.50 2.69 -12.43
N SER A 36 -7.13 3.72 -11.67
CA SER A 36 -8.10 4.49 -10.89
C SER A 36 -8.93 5.43 -11.75
N GLY A 37 -8.55 5.63 -13.02
CA GLY A 37 -9.04 6.76 -13.80
C GLY A 37 -8.66 8.11 -13.15
N SER A 38 -9.31 9.18 -13.58
CA SER A 38 -9.27 10.45 -12.84
C SER A 38 -10.03 10.29 -11.54
N ILE A 39 -9.39 10.64 -10.43
CA ILE A 39 -10.07 10.73 -9.14
C ILE A 39 -10.60 12.15 -9.04
N GLU A 40 -11.91 12.30 -8.90
CA GLU A 40 -12.56 13.61 -8.74
C GLU A 40 -12.33 14.17 -7.32
N ASP A 41 -12.33 15.49 -7.17
CA ASP A 41 -12.08 16.15 -5.88
C ASP A 41 -13.09 15.72 -4.82
N GLU A 42 -14.33 15.46 -5.19
CA GLU A 42 -15.36 14.94 -4.29
C GLU A 42 -15.03 13.53 -3.78
N GLU A 43 -14.45 12.68 -4.62
CA GLU A 43 -14.05 11.32 -4.23
C GLU A 43 -12.89 11.36 -3.24
N ILE A 44 -11.91 12.25 -3.47
CA ILE A 44 -10.82 12.50 -2.52
C ILE A 44 -11.37 12.99 -1.18
N GLY A 45 -12.32 13.94 -1.20
CA GLY A 45 -12.95 14.47 0.00
C GLY A 45 -13.70 13.39 0.80
N ALA A 46 -14.47 12.54 0.11
CA ALA A 46 -15.22 11.46 0.74
C ALA A 46 -14.29 10.38 1.34
N ALA A 47 -13.27 9.95 0.60
CA ALA A 47 -12.28 8.99 1.07
C ALA A 47 -11.50 9.52 2.28
N SER A 48 -11.10 10.80 2.23
CA SER A 48 -10.40 11.47 3.34
C SER A 48 -11.28 11.53 4.60
N ALA A 49 -12.55 11.92 4.46
CA ALA A 49 -13.48 11.97 5.59
C ALA A 49 -13.69 10.59 6.24
N ALA A 50 -13.80 9.54 5.42
CA ALA A 50 -13.91 8.16 5.91
C ALA A 50 -12.65 7.71 6.66
N LEU A 51 -11.45 8.06 6.15
CA LEU A 51 -10.18 7.76 6.80
C LEU A 51 -10.07 8.45 8.16
N PHE A 52 -10.32 9.77 8.23
CA PHE A 52 -10.24 10.49 9.51
C PHE A 52 -11.24 9.96 10.54
N ALA A 53 -12.47 9.64 10.14
CA ALA A 53 -13.44 9.04 11.04
C ALA A 53 -13.03 7.63 11.53
N ALA A 54 -12.20 6.90 10.79
CA ALA A 54 -11.63 5.63 11.23
C ALA A 54 -10.51 5.85 12.25
N LEU A 55 -9.60 6.79 11.98
CA LEU A 55 -8.51 7.16 12.88
C LEU A 55 -9.04 7.70 14.22
N ASP A 56 -10.06 8.54 14.20
CA ASP A 56 -10.71 9.05 15.42
C ASP A 56 -11.29 7.94 16.29
N LYS A 57 -11.77 6.84 15.68
CA LYS A 57 -12.27 5.66 16.41
C LYS A 57 -11.15 4.83 17.01
N GLU A 58 -10.02 4.72 16.31
CA GLU A 58 -8.83 4.05 16.80
C GLU A 58 -8.22 4.80 18.00
N ASP A 59 -8.16 6.13 17.92
CA ASP A 59 -7.72 7.01 19.02
C ASP A 59 -8.70 7.01 20.20
N ALA A 60 -9.98 6.73 19.95
CA ALA A 60 -10.99 6.56 21.00
C ALA A 60 -10.96 5.17 21.69
N GLY A 61 -10.02 4.28 21.32
CA GLY A 61 -9.69 3.05 22.05
C GLY A 61 -9.19 3.32 23.48
N PRO A 62 -9.05 2.29 24.35
CA PRO A 62 -9.01 2.47 25.80
C PRO A 62 -7.67 3.07 26.27
N SER A 63 -7.55 4.38 26.17
CA SER A 63 -6.71 5.20 27.02
C SER A 63 -7.51 6.41 27.51
N ALA A 64 -8.59 6.11 28.20
CA ALA A 64 -9.16 6.97 29.21
C ALA A 64 -9.29 6.14 30.49
N ARG A 65 -8.13 5.99 31.17
CA ARG A 65 -7.83 5.29 32.43
C ARG A 65 -7.27 3.88 32.32
#